data_AF-A0A6V7Q2S0-F1
#
_entry.id   AF-A0A6V7Q2S0-F1
#
_cell.length_a   1.000
_cell.length_b   1.000
_cell.length_c   1.000
_cell.angle_alpha   90.00
_cell.angle_beta   90.00
_cell.angle_gamma   90.00
#
_symmetry.space_group_name_H-M   'P 1'
#
loop_
_entity.id
_entity.type
_entity.pdbx_description
1 polymer ?
#
loop_
_entity_poly.entity_id
_entity_poly.type
_entity_poly.pdbx_seq_one_letter_code
_entity_poly.pdbx_strand_id
1 'polypeptide(L)'
;MESPLLLLLTFLFLGALWATSAAAAAAAILFTLHNSCPYTVWPGTLSGNGAAVLGGGGFELPSEATASFSAPPGWSGRFWARTHCNFSASSSSSSSCATGDCSGALRCTLGGATPVTLAEFTLAPASEARTFTMLAWSMATTWA
;
A
#
# COMPACT_ATOMS: atom_id res chain seq x y z
N MET A 1 -11.12 13.45 60.48
CA MET A 1 -12.20 12.67 59.82
C MET A 1 -12.26 13.17 58.40
N GLU A 2 -11.54 12.53 57.49
CA GLU A 2 -11.59 12.92 56.08
C GLU A 2 -12.97 12.57 55.52
N SER A 3 -13.56 13.51 54.78
CA SER A 3 -14.91 13.34 54.22
C SER A 3 -14.94 12.15 53.26
N PRO A 4 -15.91 11.23 53.36
CA PRO A 4 -16.01 10.05 52.48
C PRO A 4 -16.15 10.43 51.00
N LEU A 5 -16.64 11.65 50.72
CA LEU A 5 -16.66 12.25 49.38
C LEU A 5 -15.26 12.47 48.81
N LEU A 6 -14.28 12.85 49.63
CA LEU A 6 -12.92 13.13 49.18
C LEU A 6 -12.21 11.85 48.74
N LEU A 7 -12.43 10.75 49.46
CA LEU A 7 -11.93 9.41 49.12
C LEU A 7 -12.55 8.87 47.82
N LEU A 8 -13.86 9.08 47.61
CA LEU A 8 -14.52 8.65 46.37
C LEU A 8 -13.96 9.40 45.15
N LEU A 9 -13.73 10.71 45.30
CA LEU A 9 -13.19 11.54 44.22
C LEU A 9 -11.74 11.15 43.87
N THR A 10 -10.90 10.79 44.85
CA THR A 10 -9.54 10.32 44.58
C THR A 10 -9.53 8.94 43.93
N PHE A 11 -10.41 8.01 44.34
CA PHE A 11 -10.55 6.71 43.66
C PHE A 11 -11.00 6.85 42.19
N LEU A 12 -11.93 7.77 41.91
CA LEU A 12 -12.37 8.07 40.54
C LEU A 12 -11.25 8.72 39.72
N PHE A 13 -10.47 9.64 40.32
CA PHE A 13 -9.33 10.27 39.65
C PHE A 13 -8.19 9.29 39.35
N LEU A 14 -7.83 8.42 40.31
CA LEU A 14 -6.81 7.40 40.10
C LEU A 14 -7.26 6.35 39.08
N GLY A 15 -8.54 5.95 39.09
CA GLY A 15 -9.10 5.03 38.10
C GLY A 15 -9.11 5.60 36.68
N ALA A 16 -9.42 6.89 36.53
CA ALA A 16 -9.35 7.59 35.25
C ALA A 16 -7.91 7.73 34.72
N LEU A 17 -6.93 7.86 35.63
CA LEU A 17 -5.51 7.98 35.28
C LEU A 17 -4.88 6.65 34.82
N TRP A 18 -5.45 5.50 35.19
CA TRP A 18 -5.02 4.17 34.74
C TRP A 18 -5.71 3.71 33.45
N ALA A 19 -6.82 4.36 33.06
CA ALA A 19 -7.57 4.02 31.85
C ALA A 19 -6.96 4.58 30.56
N THR A 20 -5.89 5.38 30.64
CA THR A 20 -5.16 5.88 29.48
C THR A 20 -4.12 4.85 29.02
N SER A 21 -4.57 3.64 28.66
CA SER A 21 -3.71 2.70 27.94
C SER A 21 -3.27 3.33 26.63
N ALA A 22 -1.97 3.64 26.50
CA ALA A 22 -1.38 4.09 25.26
C ALA A 22 -1.56 3.00 24.20
N ALA A 23 -2.48 3.22 23.25
CA ALA A 23 -2.49 2.46 22.02
C ALA A 23 -1.17 2.76 21.31
N ALA A 24 -0.22 1.82 21.38
CA ALA A 24 1.01 1.92 20.62
C ALA A 24 0.61 2.03 19.15
N ALA A 25 0.83 3.20 18.56
CA ALA A 25 0.61 3.42 17.14
C ALA A 25 1.51 2.44 16.40
N ALA A 26 0.92 1.39 15.81
CA ALA A 26 1.66 0.46 14.99
C ALA A 26 2.30 1.26 13.85
N ALA A 27 3.64 1.22 13.75
CA ALA A 27 4.36 1.90 12.71
C ALA A 27 3.94 1.31 11.35
N ALA A 28 3.19 2.08 10.57
CA ALA A 28 2.79 1.67 9.24
C ALA A 28 3.98 1.81 8.29
N ILE A 29 4.15 0.86 7.37
CA ILE A 29 5.24 0.89 6.40
C ILE A 29 4.78 1.70 5.19
N LEU A 30 5.56 2.71 4.81
CA LEU A 30 5.26 3.56 3.67
C LEU A 30 5.95 3.03 2.41
N PHE A 31 5.16 2.60 1.43
CA PHE A 31 5.64 2.33 0.09
C PHE A 31 5.62 3.62 -0.73
N THR A 32 6.73 3.95 -1.37
CA THR A 32 6.83 5.10 -2.28
C THR A 32 7.26 4.60 -3.65
N LEU A 33 6.36 4.76 -4.63
CA LEU A 33 6.58 4.39 -6.02
C LEU A 33 6.96 5.66 -6.78
N HIS A 34 8.13 5.66 -7.40
CA HIS A 34 8.62 6.76 -8.22
C HIS A 34 8.83 6.27 -9.65
N ASN A 35 8.25 6.98 -10.61
CA ASN A 35 8.40 6.68 -12.02
C ASN A 35 9.55 7.48 -12.62
N SER A 36 10.74 6.86 -12.74
CA SER A 36 11.89 7.47 -13.43
C SER A 36 11.89 7.24 -14.94
N CYS A 37 10.79 6.73 -15.52
CA CYS A 37 10.70 6.54 -16.96
C CYS A 37 10.28 7.87 -17.63
N PRO A 38 10.71 8.12 -18.89
CA PRO A 38 10.33 9.32 -19.65
C PRO A 38 8.87 9.27 -20.18
N TYR A 39 8.06 8.32 -19.69
CA TYR A 39 6.68 8.09 -20.10
C TYR A 39 5.82 7.71 -18.90
N THR A 40 4.51 7.91 -19.04
CA THR A 40 3.52 7.47 -18.04
C THR A 40 3.51 5.95 -17.92
N VAL A 41 3.47 5.46 -16.68
CA VAL A 41 3.21 4.06 -16.36
C VAL A 41 1.94 3.96 -15.54
N TRP A 42 1.30 2.79 -15.54
CA TRP A 42 0.14 2.52 -14.71
C TRP A 42 0.48 1.41 -13.74
N PRO A 43 0.96 1.71 -12.52
CA PRO A 43 1.22 0.66 -11.55
C PRO A 43 -0.04 -0.18 -11.30
N GLY A 44 0.11 -1.49 -11.28
CA GLY A 44 -0.88 -2.45 -10.80
C GLY A 44 -0.51 -2.93 -9.41
N THR A 45 -1.50 -3.23 -8.57
CA THR A 45 -1.27 -3.72 -7.20
C THR A 45 -2.22 -4.85 -6.85
N LEU A 46 -1.74 -5.81 -6.05
CA LEU A 46 -2.54 -6.89 -5.49
C LEU A 46 -2.12 -7.16 -4.06
N SER A 47 -3.09 -7.38 -3.18
CA SER A 47 -2.81 -7.98 -1.88
C SER A 47 -2.71 -9.49 -2.03
N GLY A 48 -1.67 -10.09 -1.45
CA GLY A 48 -1.43 -11.53 -1.40
C GLY A 48 -2.14 -12.22 -0.24
N ASN A 49 -2.50 -11.49 0.81
CA ASN A 49 -3.13 -12.03 2.02
C ASN A 49 -4.54 -11.48 2.29
N GLY A 50 -5.18 -10.86 1.29
CA GLY A 50 -6.53 -10.30 1.41
C GLY A 50 -6.64 -9.07 2.33
N ALA A 51 -5.51 -8.47 2.69
CA ALA A 51 -5.45 -7.21 3.43
C ALA A 51 -5.79 -6.02 2.52
N ALA A 52 -5.38 -4.80 2.93
CA ALA A 52 -5.63 -3.59 2.16
C ALA A 52 -5.02 -3.66 0.74
N VAL A 53 -5.81 -3.25 -0.26
CA VAL A 53 -5.33 -3.10 -1.64
C VAL A 53 -4.73 -1.71 -1.83
N LEU A 54 -3.41 -1.62 -1.71
CA LEU A 54 -2.66 -0.36 -1.80
C LEU A 54 -2.82 0.29 -3.18
N GLY A 55 -2.97 1.61 -3.26
CA GLY A 55 -3.24 2.29 -4.53
C GLY A 55 -4.54 1.84 -5.23
N GLY A 56 -5.41 1.11 -4.53
CA GLY A 56 -6.71 0.72 -5.06
C GLY A 56 -6.71 -0.35 -6.14
N GLY A 57 -5.59 -1.05 -6.35
CA GLY A 57 -5.42 -2.06 -7.39
C GLY A 57 -4.76 -1.51 -8.65
N GLY A 58 -4.70 -0.19 -8.81
CA GLY A 58 -3.97 0.46 -9.88
C GLY A 58 -4.34 1.91 -10.09
N PHE A 59 -3.39 2.67 -10.61
CA PHE A 59 -3.47 4.12 -10.82
C PHE A 59 -2.53 4.54 -11.94
N GLU A 60 -2.71 5.78 -12.42
CA GLU A 60 -1.79 6.41 -13.38
C GLU A 60 -0.64 7.09 -12.63
N LEU A 61 0.59 6.88 -13.09
CA LEU A 61 1.79 7.52 -12.56
C LEU A 61 2.57 8.18 -13.71
N PRO A 62 2.44 9.50 -13.89
CA PRO A 62 3.15 10.25 -14.92
C PRO A 62 4.67 10.13 -14.81
N SER A 63 5.39 10.51 -15.87
CA SER A 63 6.85 10.61 -15.86
C SER A 63 7.34 11.49 -14.71
N GLU A 64 8.39 11.06 -14.01
CA GLU A 64 9.00 11.70 -12.84
C GLU A 64 8.09 11.87 -11.61
N ALA A 65 6.85 11.36 -11.66
CA ALA A 65 5.91 11.46 -10.57
C ALA A 65 6.15 10.39 -9.49
N THR A 66 5.64 10.68 -8.30
CA THR A 66 5.76 9.80 -7.13
C THR A 66 4.40 9.62 -6.47
N ALA A 67 4.09 8.41 -6.02
CA ALA A 67 2.91 8.09 -5.23
C ALA A 67 3.28 7.25 -4.01
N SER A 68 2.66 7.54 -2.86
CA SER A 68 2.97 6.85 -1.61
C SER A 68 1.73 6.21 -0.98
N PHE A 69 1.91 5.02 -0.39
CA PHE A 69 0.85 4.24 0.24
C PHE A 69 1.30 3.67 1.57
N SER A 70 0.43 3.76 2.57
CA SER A 70 0.66 3.16 3.88
C SER A 70 0.17 1.72 3.88
N ALA A 71 1.05 0.78 4.22
CA ALA A 71 0.74 -0.63 4.35
C ALA A 71 0.53 -1.00 5.82
N PRO A 72 -0.54 -1.76 6.14
CA PRO A 72 -0.74 -2.25 7.48
C PRO A 72 0.38 -3.25 7.86
N PRO A 73 0.70 -3.40 9.16
CA PRO A 73 1.58 -4.46 9.62
C PRO A 73 1.07 -5.83 9.14
N GLY A 74 1.99 -6.73 8.79
CA GLY A 74 1.62 -8.04 8.25
C GLY A 74 1.13 -8.02 6.80
N TRP A 75 1.15 -6.87 6.10
CA TRP A 75 0.70 -6.81 4.70
C TRP A 75 1.58 -7.68 3.80
N SER A 76 0.95 -8.42 2.89
CA SER A 76 1.63 -9.12 1.81
C SER A 76 0.98 -8.74 0.49
N GLY A 77 1.78 -8.58 -0.55
CA GLY A 77 1.29 -8.20 -1.85
C GLY A 77 2.39 -7.89 -2.85
N ARG A 78 1.97 -7.37 -3.99
CA ARG A 78 2.85 -7.12 -5.12
C ARG A 78 2.48 -5.86 -5.90
N PHE A 79 3.49 -5.30 -6.53
CA PHE A 79 3.41 -4.18 -7.46
C PHE A 79 4.04 -4.55 -8.79
N TRP A 80 3.55 -3.98 -9.88
CA TRP A 80 4.16 -4.07 -11.20
C TRP A 80 3.84 -2.84 -12.03
N ALA A 81 4.65 -2.56 -13.05
CA ALA A 81 4.39 -1.49 -14.00
C ALA A 81 3.60 -2.01 -15.21
N ARG A 82 2.66 -1.19 -15.69
CA ARG A 82 1.99 -1.38 -16.98
C ARG A 82 2.35 -0.22 -17.90
N THR A 83 2.53 -0.49 -19.19
CA THR A 83 2.91 0.52 -20.18
C THR A 83 1.91 0.60 -21.32
N HIS A 84 1.86 1.77 -21.96
CA HIS A 84 0.99 2.08 -23.11
C HIS A 84 -0.47 1.70 -22.87
N CYS A 85 -1.02 2.12 -21.73
CA CYS A 85 -2.41 1.82 -21.38
C CYS A 85 -3.38 2.85 -21.98
N ASN A 86 -4.54 2.38 -22.41
CA ASN A 86 -5.66 3.22 -22.80
C ASN A 86 -6.98 2.65 -22.23
N PHE A 87 -7.59 3.42 -21.33
CA PHE A 87 -8.87 3.08 -20.67
C PHE A 87 -10.05 3.92 -21.17
N SER A 88 -9.85 4.77 -22.20
CA SER A 88 -10.85 5.75 -22.67
C SER A 88 -11.97 5.12 -23.52
N ALA A 89 -11.81 3.89 -23.99
CA ALA A 89 -12.88 3.14 -24.63
C ALA A 89 -13.22 1.94 -23.74
N SER A 90 -14.51 1.74 -23.47
CA SER A 90 -15.04 0.41 -23.13
C SER A 90 -14.94 -0.50 -24.37
N SER A 91 -13.76 -0.63 -24.94
CA SER A 91 -13.53 -1.51 -26.07
C SER A 91 -13.56 -2.93 -25.52
N SER A 92 -14.35 -3.76 -26.19
CA SER A 92 -14.54 -5.20 -26.02
C SER A 92 -13.26 -6.04 -26.17
N SER A 93 -12.09 -5.42 -26.16
CA SER A 93 -10.77 -6.04 -26.16
C SER A 93 -10.36 -6.38 -24.72
N SER A 94 -10.02 -7.63 -24.47
CA SER A 94 -9.63 -8.14 -23.14
C SER A 94 -8.33 -7.54 -22.56
N SER A 95 -7.63 -6.66 -23.29
CA SER A 95 -6.39 -5.98 -22.88
C SER A 95 -6.48 -4.48 -23.15
N SER A 96 -6.07 -3.67 -22.18
CA SER A 96 -6.02 -2.20 -22.27
C SER A 96 -4.61 -1.64 -22.18
N CYS A 97 -3.64 -2.44 -21.74
CA CYS A 97 -2.22 -2.12 -21.70
C CYS A 97 -1.43 -3.02 -22.65
N ALA A 98 -0.30 -2.52 -23.17
CA ALA A 98 0.59 -3.32 -24.02
C ALA A 98 1.41 -4.35 -23.20
N THR A 99 1.75 -4.00 -21.96
CA THR A 99 2.50 -4.88 -21.03
C THR A 99 1.87 -4.86 -19.65
N GLY A 100 1.98 -6.00 -18.93
CA GLY A 100 1.51 -6.13 -17.55
C GLY A 100 0.00 -5.95 -17.36
N ASP A 101 -0.80 -6.03 -18.42
CA ASP A 101 -2.25 -5.83 -18.40
C ASP A 101 -2.94 -6.78 -17.40
N CYS A 102 -4.03 -6.34 -16.76
CA CYS A 102 -4.77 -7.13 -15.79
C CYS A 102 -6.24 -7.30 -16.21
N SER A 103 -6.44 -7.81 -17.44
CA SER A 103 -7.74 -8.02 -18.09
C SER A 103 -8.45 -6.72 -18.48
N GLY A 104 -7.70 -5.73 -18.93
CA GLY A 104 -8.18 -4.41 -19.37
C GLY A 104 -8.61 -3.47 -18.24
N ALA A 105 -8.48 -3.87 -16.99
CA ALA A 105 -8.91 -3.06 -15.86
C ALA A 105 -7.85 -2.04 -15.45
N LEU A 106 -8.24 -0.78 -15.18
CA LEU A 106 -7.35 0.18 -14.52
C LEU A 106 -7.00 -0.28 -13.10
N ARG A 107 -7.99 -0.80 -12.37
CA ARG A 107 -7.86 -1.30 -11.00
C ARG A 107 -7.83 -2.82 -11.04
N CYS A 108 -6.65 -3.40 -10.84
CA CYS A 108 -6.44 -4.82 -11.02
C CYS A 108 -7.05 -5.64 -9.87
N THR A 109 -7.74 -6.72 -10.25
CA THR A 109 -8.16 -7.81 -9.36
C THR A 109 -7.43 -9.12 -9.66
N LEU A 110 -6.73 -9.16 -10.80
CA LEU A 110 -5.93 -10.28 -11.29
C LEU A 110 -4.48 -9.83 -11.49
N GLY A 111 -3.56 -10.79 -11.50
CA GLY A 111 -2.14 -10.53 -11.77
C GLY A 111 -1.92 -9.96 -13.17
N GLY A 112 -0.83 -9.20 -13.34
CA GLY A 112 -0.41 -8.70 -14.64
C GLY A 112 -0.06 -9.85 -15.59
N ALA A 113 -0.47 -9.73 -16.86
CA ALA A 113 -0.17 -10.66 -17.93
C ALA A 113 1.33 -10.68 -18.22
N THR A 114 1.87 -11.87 -18.47
CA THR A 114 3.29 -12.07 -18.75
C THR A 114 3.65 -11.65 -20.18
N PRO A 115 4.88 -11.16 -20.42
CA PRO A 115 5.95 -10.91 -19.44
C PRO A 115 5.70 -9.65 -18.61
N VAL A 116 6.00 -9.72 -17.30
CA VAL A 116 5.88 -8.59 -16.38
C VAL A 116 6.89 -8.71 -15.24
N THR A 117 7.50 -7.59 -14.85
CA THR A 117 8.37 -7.53 -13.68
C THR A 117 7.52 -7.27 -12.43
N LEU A 118 7.63 -8.15 -11.43
CA LEU A 118 6.90 -8.04 -10.16
C LEU A 118 7.85 -7.66 -9.02
N ALA A 119 7.41 -6.73 -8.16
CA ALA A 119 7.98 -6.56 -6.83
C ALA A 119 7.01 -7.13 -5.81
N GLU A 120 7.44 -8.15 -5.07
CA GLU A 120 6.62 -8.83 -4.07
C GLU A 120 7.17 -8.57 -2.66
N PHE A 121 6.25 -8.38 -1.72
CA PHE A 121 6.55 -8.01 -0.35
C PHE A 121 5.72 -8.83 0.62
N THR A 122 6.32 -9.19 1.76
CA THR A 122 5.62 -9.72 2.91
C THR A 122 6.19 -9.05 4.15
N LEU A 123 5.36 -8.26 4.82
CA LEU A 123 5.75 -7.48 5.99
C LEU A 123 5.52 -8.30 7.25
N ALA A 124 6.37 -8.08 8.26
CA ALA A 124 6.18 -8.65 9.58
C ALA A 124 4.96 -8.03 10.28
N PRO A 125 4.30 -8.76 11.19
CA PRO A 125 3.27 -8.20 12.05
C PRO A 125 3.86 -7.12 12.98
N ALA A 126 2.99 -6.30 13.59
CA ALA A 126 3.37 -5.13 14.38
C ALA A 126 4.30 -5.45 15.57
N SER A 127 4.24 -6.69 16.09
CA SER A 127 5.10 -7.16 17.18
C SER A 127 6.58 -7.35 16.81
N GLU A 128 6.91 -7.30 15.52
CA GLU A 128 8.27 -7.55 14.99
C GLU A 128 8.69 -6.51 13.93
N ALA A 129 7.99 -5.38 13.84
CA ALA A 129 8.17 -4.40 12.78
C ALA A 129 9.60 -3.82 12.77
N ARG A 130 10.38 -4.21 11.75
CA ARG A 130 11.64 -3.56 11.39
C ARG A 130 11.36 -2.53 10.30
N THR A 131 11.88 -1.32 10.45
CA THR A 131 11.78 -0.28 9.41
C THR A 131 12.60 -0.71 8.20
N PHE A 132 11.93 -1.14 7.12
CA PHE A 132 12.58 -1.35 5.83
C PHE A 132 12.44 -0.09 4.99
N THR A 133 13.50 0.70 4.90
CA THR A 133 13.59 1.77 3.90
C THR A 133 14.09 1.14 2.62
N MET A 134 13.18 0.83 1.69
CA MET A 134 13.61 0.41 0.36
C MET A 134 14.08 1.67 -0.39
N LEU A 135 15.40 1.82 -0.53
CA LEU A 135 16.00 2.81 -1.41
C LEU A 135 15.74 2.36 -2.85
N ALA A 136 14.78 3.03 -3.51
CA ALA A 136 14.50 2.96 -4.94
C ALA A 136 14.54 1.54 -5.56
N TRP A 137 13.37 0.94 -5.77
CA TRP A 137 13.28 -0.14 -6.75
C TRP A 137 13.15 0.49 -8.14
N SER A 138 14.16 0.30 -8.98
CA SER A 138 14.02 0.62 -10.40
C SER A 138 13.13 -0.45 -11.02
N MET A 139 11.86 -0.11 -11.30
CA MET A 139 11.07 -0.80 -12.30
C MET A 139 11.66 -0.46 -13.68
N ALA A 140 12.92 -0.82 -13.90
CA ALA A 140 13.56 -0.66 -15.19
C ALA A 140 12.89 -1.68 -16.13
N THR A 141 11.91 -1.22 -16.89
CA THR A 141 11.62 -1.76 -18.22
C THR A 141 12.78 -1.41 -19.14
N THR A 142 14.01 -1.83 -18.82
CA THR A 142 15.03 -1.99 -19.85
C THR A 142 14.61 -3.22 -20.63
N TRP A 143 14.04 -3.00 -21.81
CA TRP A 143 14.24 -3.72 -23.08
C TRP A 143 13.08 -3.34 -24.01
N ALA A 144 13.27 -2.28 -24.78
CA ALA A 144 12.76 -2.12 -26.13
C ALA A 144 13.83 -1.36 -26.93
#